data_AF-A0A1V3XD46-F1
#
_entry.id   AF-A0A1V3XD46-F1
#
_cell.length_a   1.000
_cell.length_b   1.000
_cell.length_c   1.000
_cell.angle_alpha   90.00
_cell.angle_beta   90.00
_cell.angle_gamma   90.00
#
_symmetry.space_group_name_H-M   'P 1'
#
loop_
_entity.id
_entity.type
_entity.pdbx_description
1 polymer ?
#
loop_
_entity_poly.entity_id
_entity_poly.type
_entity_poly.pdbx_seq_one_letter_code
_entity_poly.pdbx_strand_id
1 'polypeptide(L)'
;MVMSGGGLACIPRATTDLVYVRMHGPDRDAMYAGSYSPDDLRRWADRITGWDGEGRDVWLYFNNDLGGHAVRNALSLRELLS
;
A
#
# COMPACT_ATOMS: atom_id res chain seq x y z
N MET A 1 -8.00 -6.58 7.52
CA MET A 1 -6.68 -5.98 7.83
C MET A 1 -5.61 -6.98 7.42
N VAL A 2 -4.77 -6.67 6.43
CA VAL A 2 -3.62 -7.51 6.04
C VAL A 2 -2.36 -6.81 6.54
N MET A 3 -1.66 -7.44 7.48
CA MET A 3 -0.38 -6.97 8.02
C MET A 3 0.72 -7.84 7.43
N SER A 4 1.76 -7.24 6.85
CA SER A 4 3.01 -7.94 6.54
C SER A 4 4.01 -7.66 7.67
N GLY A 5 4.14 -8.61 8.61
CA GLY A 5 5.07 -8.59 9.74
C GLY A 5 5.17 -9.96 10.39
N GLY A 6 6.38 -10.39 10.75
CA GLY A 6 6.79 -11.80 10.91
C GLY A 6 6.02 -12.64 11.95
N GLY A 7 5.73 -13.89 11.55
CA GLY A 7 5.61 -15.03 12.49
C GLY A 7 4.23 -15.39 13.03
N LEU A 8 3.13 -14.79 12.58
CA LEU A 8 1.78 -15.17 13.02
C LEU A 8 1.01 -15.89 11.92
N ALA A 9 0.47 -17.07 12.23
CA ALA A 9 -0.52 -17.76 11.41
C ALA A 9 -1.82 -16.94 11.41
N CYS A 10 -1.90 -15.98 10.49
CA CYS A 10 -3.09 -15.14 10.32
C CYS A 10 -4.04 -15.84 9.35
N ILE A 11 -5.21 -16.27 9.83
CA ILE A 11 -6.33 -16.63 8.94
C ILE A 11 -6.82 -15.31 8.33
N PRO A 12 -6.59 -15.02 7.04
CA PRO A 12 -6.96 -13.74 6.46
C PRO A 12 -8.46 -13.78 6.15
N ARG A 13 -9.29 -13.51 7.15
CA ARG A 13 -10.72 -13.24 6.98
C ARG A 13 -10.89 -11.74 6.74
N ALA A 14 -11.29 -11.37 5.52
CA ALA A 14 -11.85 -10.04 5.28
C ALA A 14 -13.21 -9.99 5.98
N THR A 15 -13.33 -9.22 7.06
CA THR A 15 -14.57 -9.04 7.81
C THR A 15 -15.48 -7.96 7.22
N THR A 16 -15.01 -7.24 6.20
CA THR A 16 -15.71 -6.11 5.58
C THR A 16 -15.31 -6.00 4.10
N ASP A 17 -16.07 -5.19 3.36
CA ASP A 17 -15.81 -4.84 1.97
C ASP A 17 -14.68 -3.79 1.82
N LEU A 18 -13.89 -3.56 2.88
CA LEU A 18 -12.81 -2.56 2.94
C LEU A 18 -11.44 -3.23 2.90
N VAL A 19 -10.61 -2.81 1.96
CA VAL A 19 -9.18 -3.10 1.89
C VAL A 19 -8.41 -1.95 2.53
N TYR A 20 -7.63 -2.25 3.57
CA TYR A 20 -6.76 -1.28 4.24
C TYR A 20 -5.29 -1.66 4.03
N VAL A 21 -4.51 -0.76 3.44
CA VAL A 21 -3.09 -0.95 3.11
C VAL A 21 -2.24 0.12 3.83
N ARG A 22 -1.15 -0.30 4.48
CA ARG A 22 -0.18 0.62 5.08
C ARG A 22 1.22 0.36 4.53
N MET A 23 1.76 1.38 3.88
CA MET A 23 2.99 1.32 3.09
C MET A 23 4.15 1.87 3.90
N HIS A 24 4.99 0.98 4.41
CA HIS A 24 6.10 1.35 5.31
C HIS A 24 7.39 1.73 4.59
N GLY A 25 7.51 1.46 3.30
CA GLY A 25 8.75 1.68 2.54
C GLY A 25 9.02 0.44 1.69
N PRO A 26 9.77 0.58 0.58
CA PRO A 26 10.05 -0.52 -0.35
C PRO A 26 11.02 -1.56 0.24
N ASP A 27 11.87 -1.14 1.18
CA ASP A 27 12.86 -2.00 1.82
C ASP A 27 12.25 -2.70 3.05
N ARG A 28 12.40 -4.03 3.11
CA ARG A 28 11.88 -4.85 4.21
C ARG A 28 12.73 -4.72 5.47
N ASP A 29 14.02 -4.38 5.32
CA ASP A 29 14.98 -4.26 6.42
C ASP A 29 15.12 -2.79 6.89
N ALA A 30 14.67 -1.83 6.08
CA ALA A 30 14.63 -0.40 6.41
C ALA A 30 13.19 0.15 6.41
N MET A 31 12.40 -0.26 7.40
CA MET A 31 11.03 0.24 7.58
C MET A 31 11.01 1.76 7.82
N TYR A 32 9.98 2.42 7.30
CA TYR A 32 9.71 3.87 7.33
C TYR A 32 10.66 4.74 6.48
N ALA A 33 11.53 4.12 5.67
CA ALA A 33 12.49 4.79 4.81
C ALA A 33 12.36 4.37 3.34
N GLY A 34 12.96 5.15 2.45
CA GLY A 34 13.02 4.87 1.01
C GLY A 34 11.78 5.35 0.22
N SER A 35 11.99 5.58 -1.07
CA SER A 35 10.93 5.95 -2.02
C SER A 35 10.55 4.74 -2.86
N TYR A 36 9.25 4.49 -3.05
CA TYR A 36 8.82 3.47 -3.99
C TYR A 36 9.24 3.87 -5.41
N SER A 37 9.65 2.88 -6.21
CA SER A 37 9.92 3.12 -7.61
C SER A 37 8.61 3.33 -8.39
N PRO A 38 8.65 3.95 -9.58
CA PRO A 38 7.47 4.05 -10.43
C PRO A 38 6.83 2.68 -10.75
N ASP A 39 7.64 1.65 -10.91
CA ASP A 39 7.14 0.29 -11.19
C ASP A 39 6.45 -0.32 -9.97
N ASP A 40 6.95 -0.07 -8.76
CA ASP A 40 6.26 -0.49 -7.53
C ASP A 40 4.91 0.21 -7.42
N LEU A 41 4.86 1.53 -7.65
CA LEU A 41 3.62 2.28 -7.59
C LEU A 41 2.61 1.82 -8.65
N ARG A 42 3.05 1.46 -9.87
CA ARG A 42 2.18 0.84 -10.89
C ARG A 42 1.60 -0.48 -10.45
N ARG A 43 2.41 -1.39 -9.90
CA ARG A 43 1.92 -2.67 -9.36
C ARG A 43 0.89 -2.45 -8.25
N TRP A 44 1.06 -1.41 -7.44
CA TRP A 44 0.07 -1.03 -6.44
C TRP A 44 -1.21 -0.45 -7.06
N ALA A 45 -1.09 0.40 -8.08
CA ALA A 45 -2.24 0.91 -8.82
C ALA A 45 -3.08 -0.23 -9.42
N ASP A 46 -2.45 -1.17 -10.13
CA ASP A 46 -3.12 -2.35 -10.72
C ASP A 46 -3.89 -3.13 -9.66
N ARG A 47 -3.30 -3.30 -8.47
CA ARG A 47 -3.92 -4.03 -7.37
C ARG A 47 -5.10 -3.30 -6.76
N ILE A 48 -5.01 -1.98 -6.64
CA ILE A 48 -6.09 -1.12 -6.15
C ILE A 48 -7.27 -1.16 -7.12
N THR A 49 -7.02 -1.02 -8.43
CA THR A 49 -8.05 -1.13 -9.47
C THR A 49 -8.70 -2.51 -9.48
N GLY A 50 -7.92 -3.58 -9.24
CA GLY A 50 -8.46 -4.92 -9.10
C GLY A 50 -9.45 -5.04 -7.93
N TRP A 51 -9.11 -4.49 -6.76
CA TRP A 51 -10.00 -4.48 -5.60
C TRP A 51 -11.23 -3.61 -5.78
N ASP A 52 -11.08 -2.45 -6.41
CA ASP A 52 -12.19 -1.57 -6.76
C ASP A 52 -13.18 -2.26 -7.72
N GLY A 53 -12.66 -2.97 -8.73
CA GLY A 53 -13.46 -3.79 -9.64
C GLY A 53 -14.18 -4.98 -8.98
N GLU A 54 -13.72 -5.44 -7.81
CA GLU A 54 -14.41 -6.42 -6.97
C GLU A 54 -15.50 -5.77 -6.08
N GLY A 55 -15.70 -4.45 -6.16
CA GLY A 55 -16.66 -3.71 -5.33
C GLY A 55 -16.16 -3.44 -3.92
N ARG A 56 -14.84 -3.37 -3.71
CA ARG A 56 -14.23 -3.11 -2.40
C ARG A 56 -13.75 -1.67 -2.29
N ASP A 57 -14.01 -1.04 -1.16
CA ASP A 57 -13.39 0.24 -0.83
C ASP A 57 -11.89 0.03 -0.53
N VAL A 58 -11.01 0.90 -1.01
CA VAL A 58 -9.57 0.78 -0.76
C VAL A 58 -9.01 2.02 -0.06
N TRP A 59 -8.48 1.83 1.13
CA TRP A 59 -7.82 2.86 1.93
C TRP A 59 -6.33 2.55 2.04
N LEU A 60 -5.48 3.36 1.41
CA LEU A 60 -4.04 3.19 1.40
C LEU A 60 -3.34 4.37 2.07
N TYR A 61 -2.44 4.08 3.01
CA TYR A 61 -1.67 5.06 3.76
C TYR A 61 -0.17 4.84 3.56
N PHE A 62 0.52 5.88 3.07
CA PHE A 62 1.98 5.93 3.09
C PHE A 62 2.48 6.37 4.47
N ASN A 63 3.51 5.68 4.94
CA ASN A 63 4.10 5.89 6.26
C ASN A 63 5.64 5.82 6.17
N ASN A 64 6.18 6.03 4.98
CA ASN A 64 7.62 6.13 4.71
C ASN A 64 8.02 7.61 4.69
N ASP A 65 7.77 8.30 5.81
CA ASP A 65 7.88 9.76 5.90
C ASP A 65 9.32 10.27 5.91
N LEU A 66 10.30 9.41 6.22
CA LEU A 66 11.71 9.81 6.20
C LEU A 66 12.07 10.34 4.80
N GLY A 67 12.63 11.56 4.73
CA GLY A 67 12.97 12.21 3.45
C GLY A 67 11.77 12.79 2.67
N GLY A 68 10.56 12.77 3.22
CA GLY A 68 9.35 13.29 2.57
C GLY A 68 8.82 12.39 1.46
N HIS A 69 9.16 11.10 1.46
CA HIS A 69 8.77 10.17 0.40
C HIS A 69 7.29 9.82 0.43
N ALA A 70 6.67 9.73 1.62
CA ALA A 70 5.26 9.37 1.76
C ALA A 70 4.33 10.27 0.91
N VAL A 71 4.48 11.59 1.01
CA VAL A 71 3.66 12.54 0.26
C VAL A 71 3.89 12.43 -1.25
N ARG A 72 5.16 12.33 -1.68
CA ARG A 72 5.50 12.21 -3.11
C ARG A 72 4.92 10.94 -3.71
N ASN A 73 5.07 9.81 -3.02
CA ASN A 73 4.54 8.53 -3.47
C ASN A 73 3.00 8.53 -3.50
N ALA A 74 2.35 9.18 -2.53
CA ALA A 74 0.89 9.34 -2.52
C ALA A 74 0.38 10.13 -3.73
N LEU A 75 1.06 11.23 -4.09
CA LEU A 75 0.72 12.02 -5.27
C LEU A 75 0.92 11.23 -6.55
N SER A 76 2.06 10.57 -6.71
CA SER A 76 2.35 9.73 -7.88
C SER A 76 1.38 8.56 -8.01
N LEU A 77 1.00 7.92 -6.91
CA LEU A 77 0.00 6.86 -6.94
C LEU A 77 -1.38 7.38 -7.34
N ARG A 78 -1.78 8.57 -6.85
CA ARG A 78 -3.04 9.20 -7.23
C ARG A 78 -3.09 9.52 -8.72
N GLU A 79 -1.98 9.97 -9.31
CA GLU A 79 -1.88 10.20 -10.76
C GLU A 79 -2.04 8.91 -11.57
N LEU A 80 -1.54 7.77 -11.06
CA LEU A 80 -1.71 6.46 -11.70
C LEU A 80 -3.14 5.89 -11.59
N LEU A 81 -3.92 6.36 -10.62
CA LEU A 81 -5.30 5.92 -10.36
C LEU A 81 -6.37 6.83 -10.99
N SER A 82 -5.97 7.95 -11.58
CA SER A 82 -6.88 8.89 -12.26
C SER A 82 -7.15 8.45 -13.71
#